data_AF-A0A1R4ISK3-F1
#
_entry.id   AF-A0A1R4ISK3-F1
#
_cell.length_a   1.000
_cell.length_b   1.000
_cell.length_c   1.000
_cell.angle_alpha   90.00
_cell.angle_beta   90.00
_cell.angle_gamma   90.00
#
_symmetry.space_group_name_H-M   'P 1'
#
loop_
_entity.id
_entity.type
_entity.pdbx_description
1 polymer ?
#
loop_
_entity_poly.entity_id
_entity_poly.type
_entity_poly.pdbx_seq_one_letter_code
_entity_poly.pdbx_strand_id
1 'polypeptide(L)'
;MLYCAGIYVCRGCIGACYASQLQQPIDRLFSRADAIRQRLGWQSGIAYGNGSKPKGMHSKTFDRLVNEHDRIVQRICGATMQMIDKIKGSVSYE
;
A
#
# COMPACT_ATOMS: atom_id res chain seq x y z
N MET A 1 9.70 26.56 7.57
CA MET A 1 8.25 26.83 7.51
C MET A 1 7.72 26.80 8.94
N LEU A 2 7.10 27.89 9.39
CA LEU A 2 6.51 28.02 10.73
C LEU A 2 4.99 27.85 10.60
N TYR A 3 4.39 27.06 11.48
CA TYR A 3 2.95 26.87 11.57
C TYR A 3 2.42 27.75 12.71
N CYS A 4 1.29 28.44 12.48
CA CYS A 4 0.66 29.28 13.49
C CYS A 4 -0.66 28.65 13.93
N ALA A 5 -0.70 28.16 15.17
CA ALA A 5 -1.90 27.67 15.84
C ALA A 5 -1.89 28.22 17.28
N GLY A 6 -1.99 29.55 17.42
CA GLY A 6 -1.87 30.26 18.70
C GLY A 6 -0.43 30.58 19.14
N ILE A 7 0.54 29.75 18.78
CA ILE A 7 1.99 30.00 18.89
C ILE A 7 2.70 29.60 17.60
N TYR A 8 3.84 30.24 17.29
CA TYR A 8 4.66 29.86 16.14
C TYR A 8 5.50 28.63 16.47
N VAL A 9 5.17 27.51 15.83
CA VAL A 9 5.85 26.23 16.03
C VAL A 9 6.43 25.71 14.73
N CYS A 10 7.58 25.05 14.84
CA CYS A 10 8.26 24.42 13.71
C CYS A 10 7.63 23.06 13.39
N ARG A 11 7.81 22.58 12.15
CA ARG A 11 7.34 21.25 11.70
C ARG A 11 7.78 20.11 12.63
N GLY A 12 9.04 20.14 13.07
CA GLY A 12 9.60 19.15 13.99
C GLY A 12 9.03 19.26 15.41
N CYS A 13 8.68 20.47 15.84
CA CYS A 13 8.16 20.78 17.17
C CYS A 13 6.78 20.14 17.39
N ILE A 14 5.98 20.02 16.33
CA ILE A 14 4.66 19.37 16.35
C ILE A 14 4.67 17.94 15.82
N GLY A 15 5.86 17.36 15.58
CA GLY A 15 5.98 16.00 15.04
C GLY A 15 5.36 15.80 13.66
N ALA A 16 5.13 16.87 12.89
CA ALA A 16 4.54 16.78 11.56
C ALA A 16 5.59 16.26 10.57
N CYS A 17 5.87 14.97 10.54
CA CYS A 17 6.84 14.40 9.61
C CYS A 17 6.41 14.58 8.14
N TYR A 18 7.35 14.50 7.19
CA TYR A 18 7.00 14.41 5.77
C TYR A 18 6.29 13.09 5.47
N ALA A 19 5.36 13.09 4.52
CA ALA A 19 4.67 11.86 4.13
C ALA A 19 5.65 10.76 3.69
N SER A 20 6.77 11.13 3.05
CA SER A 20 7.86 10.22 2.70
C SER A 20 8.56 9.60 3.91
N GLN A 21 8.59 10.27 5.06
CA GLN A 21 9.14 9.76 6.32
C GLN A 21 8.16 8.85 7.07
N LEU A 22 6.86 8.99 6.81
CA LEU A 22 5.80 8.18 7.39
C LEU A 22 5.46 6.93 6.55
N GLN A 23 5.96 6.84 5.32
CA GLN A 23 5.77 5.70 4.42
C GLN A 23 6.37 4.43 5.01
N GLN A 24 5.49 3.50 5.38
CA GLN A 24 5.86 2.19 5.88
C GLN A 24 6.34 1.29 4.72
N PRO A 25 7.13 0.24 5.00
CA PRO A 25 7.49 -0.74 3.99
C PRO A 25 6.30 -1.38 3.28
N ILE A 26 5.17 -1.54 3.97
CA ILE A 26 3.94 -2.09 3.39
C ILE A 26 3.29 -1.13 2.39
N ASP A 27 3.36 0.19 2.63
CA ASP A 27 2.82 1.21 1.71
C ASP A 27 3.52 1.17 0.35
N ARG A 28 4.82 0.84 0.35
CA ARG A 28 5.59 0.62 -0.89
C ARG A 28 5.10 -0.60 -1.66
N LEU A 29 4.63 -1.65 -0.98
CA LEU A 29 4.05 -2.82 -1.62
C LEU A 29 2.69 -2.48 -2.24
N PHE A 30 1.83 -1.76 -1.52
CA PHE A 30 0.57 -1.26 -2.06
C PHE A 30 0.78 -0.38 -3.29
N SER A 31 1.70 0.58 -3.22
CA SER A 31 2.02 1.46 -4.35
C SER A 31 2.49 0.69 -5.59
N ARG A 32 3.27 -0.38 -5.41
CA ARG A 32 3.69 -1.25 -6.52
C ARG A 32 2.53 -2.05 -7.10
N ALA A 33 1.67 -2.61 -6.25
CA ALA A 33 0.47 -3.30 -6.72
C ALA A 33 -0.42 -2.36 -7.53
N ASP A 34 -0.66 -1.14 -7.03
CA ASP A 34 -1.45 -0.13 -7.73
C ASP A 34 -0.82 0.32 -9.06
N ALA A 35 0.51 0.45 -9.13
CA ALA A 35 1.19 0.76 -10.39
C ALA A 35 0.96 -0.33 -11.47
N ILE A 36 0.95 -1.61 -11.07
CA ILE A 36 0.63 -2.71 -11.99
C ILE A 36 -0.85 -2.64 -12.40
N ARG A 37 -1.76 -2.40 -11.45
CA ARG A 37 -3.20 -2.27 -11.72
C ARG A 37 -3.48 -1.13 -12.68
N GLN A 38 -2.86 0.04 -12.48
CA GLN A 38 -2.96 1.17 -13.41
C GLN A 38 -2.47 0.81 -14.81
N ARG A 39 -1.34 0.10 -14.92
CA ARG A 39 -0.81 -0.37 -16.22
C ARG A 39 -1.75 -1.34 -16.93
N LEU A 40 -2.49 -2.15 -16.17
CA LEU A 40 -3.48 -3.08 -16.69
C LEU A 40 -4.84 -2.40 -16.96
N GLY A 41 -5.01 -1.13 -16.57
CA GLY A 41 -6.29 -0.42 -16.65
C GLY A 41 -7.31 -0.92 -15.63
N TRP A 42 -6.87 -1.54 -14.54
CA TRP A 42 -7.72 -2.04 -13.47
C TRP A 42 -7.98 -0.97 -12.42
N GLN A 43 -9.11 -1.08 -11.73
CA GLN A 43 -9.44 -0.21 -10.60
C GLN A 43 -8.39 -0.33 -9.49
N SER A 44 -7.93 0.79 -8.95
CA SER A 44 -6.95 0.81 -7.85
C SER A 44 -7.49 0.13 -6.60
N GLY A 45 -6.59 -0.52 -5.85
CA GLY A 45 -6.91 -1.26 -4.65
C GLY A 45 -6.96 -2.77 -4.86
N ILE A 46 -6.24 -3.50 -4.01
CA ILE A 46 -6.14 -4.97 -4.05
C ILE A 46 -7.45 -5.69 -3.70
N ALA A 47 -8.40 -4.99 -3.07
CA ALA A 47 -9.69 -5.53 -2.65
C ALA A 47 -10.63 -5.85 -3.83
N TYR A 48 -10.44 -5.19 -4.98
CA TYR A 48 -11.32 -5.35 -6.14
C TYR A 48 -11.01 -6.58 -7.02
N GLY A 49 -10.09 -7.46 -6.58
CA GLY A 49 -9.71 -8.67 -7.32
C GLY A 49 -8.99 -8.38 -8.64
N ASN A 50 -8.81 -9.44 -9.44
CA ASN A 50 -8.14 -9.39 -10.74
C ASN A 50 -9.13 -9.00 -11.85
N GLY A 51 -8.71 -8.09 -12.73
CA GLY A 51 -9.53 -7.60 -13.84
C GLY A 51 -9.29 -8.33 -15.17
N SER A 52 -9.92 -7.86 -16.24
CA SER A 52 -9.73 -8.38 -17.59
C SER A 52 -8.46 -7.84 -18.26
N LYS A 53 -7.93 -8.59 -19.22
CA LYS A 53 -6.79 -8.18 -20.03
C LYS A 53 -7.14 -6.96 -20.91
N PRO A 54 -6.29 -5.91 -20.94
CA PRO A 54 -6.51 -4.75 -21.81
C PRO A 54 -6.34 -5.12 -23.30
N LYS A 55 -7.15 -4.47 -24.15
CA LYS A 55 -7.13 -4.69 -25.61
C LYS A 55 -5.77 -4.31 -26.20
N GLY A 56 -5.20 -5.19 -27.02
CA GLY A 56 -3.91 -4.97 -27.69
C GLY A 56 -2.67 -5.34 -26.87
N MET A 57 -2.81 -5.72 -25.60
CA MET A 57 -1.68 -6.23 -24.83
C MET A 57 -1.35 -7.68 -25.22
N HIS A 58 -0.06 -8.04 -25.26
CA HIS A 58 0.35 -9.42 -25.51
C HIS A 58 0.06 -10.31 -24.29
N SER A 59 -0.44 -11.53 -24.49
CA SER A 59 -0.86 -12.41 -23.36
C SER A 59 0.30 -12.69 -22.41
N LYS A 60 1.51 -13.00 -22.90
CA LYS A 60 2.67 -13.20 -22.03
C LYS A 60 3.00 -11.99 -21.15
N THR A 61 2.79 -10.77 -21.66
CA THR A 61 3.05 -9.54 -20.89
C THR A 61 2.00 -9.35 -19.81
N PHE A 62 0.74 -9.62 -20.15
CA PHE A 62 -0.37 -9.64 -19.20
C PHE A 62 -0.11 -10.65 -18.09
N ASP A 63 0.16 -11.91 -18.44
CA ASP A 63 0.41 -12.99 -17.48
C ASP A 63 1.60 -12.67 -16.57
N ARG A 64 2.67 -12.07 -17.11
CA ARG A 64 3.82 -11.62 -16.31
C ARG A 64 3.42 -10.57 -15.27
N LEU A 65 2.63 -9.57 -15.66
CA LEU A 65 2.17 -8.50 -14.78
C LEU A 65 1.21 -9.03 -13.71
N VAL A 66 0.30 -9.94 -14.07
CA VAL A 66 -0.62 -10.58 -13.12
C VAL A 66 0.14 -11.44 -12.13
N ASN A 67 1.10 -12.26 -12.58
CA ASN A 67 1.95 -13.05 -11.69
C ASN A 67 2.77 -12.17 -10.73
N GLU A 68 3.26 -11.02 -11.18
CA GLU A 68 3.95 -10.06 -10.33
C GLU A 68 3.02 -9.43 -9.30
N HIS A 69 1.81 -9.03 -9.72
CA HIS A 69 0.76 -8.52 -8.84
C HIS A 69 0.40 -9.55 -7.76
N ASP A 70 0.15 -10.80 -8.14
CA ASP A 70 -0.28 -11.85 -7.21
C ASP A 70 0.81 -12.15 -6.16
N ARG A 71 2.09 -12.14 -6.55
CA ARG A 71 3.21 -12.25 -5.59
C ARG A 71 3.25 -11.09 -4.60
N ILE A 72 2.97 -9.87 -5.06
CA ILE A 72 2.92 -8.70 -4.18
C ILE A 72 1.74 -8.80 -3.23
N VAL A 73 0.56 -9.17 -3.72
CA VAL A 73 -0.65 -9.36 -2.91
C VAL A 73 -0.43 -10.44 -1.85
N GLN A 74 0.19 -11.57 -2.18
CA GLN A 74 0.54 -12.60 -1.21
C GLN A 74 1.44 -12.06 -0.09
N ARG A 75 2.43 -11.23 -0.43
CA ARG A 75 3.31 -10.59 0.57
C ARG A 75 2.55 -9.60 1.46
N ILE A 76 1.64 -8.81 0.87
CA ILE A 76 0.79 -7.89 1.62
C ILE A 76 -0.09 -8.68 2.59
N CYS A 77 -0.82 -9.70 2.11
CA CYS A 77 -1.67 -10.53 2.94
C CYS A 77 -0.89 -11.18 4.10
N GLY A 78 0.32 -11.70 3.83
CA GLY A 78 1.20 -12.25 4.86
C GLY A 78 1.60 -11.21 5.91
N ALA A 79 2.00 -10.01 5.48
CA ALA A 79 2.36 -8.92 6.40
C ALA A 79 1.16 -8.43 7.23
N THR A 80 -0.02 -8.30 6.61
CA THR A 80 -1.24 -7.90 7.33
C THR A 80 -1.68 -8.94 8.34
N MET A 81 -1.55 -10.23 8.03
CA MET A 81 -1.86 -11.30 8.99
C MET A 81 -0.94 -11.23 10.22
N GLN A 82 0.37 -11.04 10.02
CA GLN A 82 1.32 -10.87 11.13
C GLN A 82 1.00 -9.64 12.00
N MET A 83 0.55 -8.55 11.37
CA MET A 83 0.12 -7.35 12.11
C MET A 83 -1.14 -7.62 12.94
N ILE A 84 -2.13 -8.29 12.37
CA ILE A 84 -3.37 -8.67 13.07
C ILE A 84 -3.08 -9.57 14.26
N ASP A 85 -2.18 -10.55 14.12
CA ASP A 85 -1.80 -11.44 15.21
C ASP A 85 -1.13 -10.69 16.36
N LYS A 86 -0.27 -9.71 16.07
CA LYS A 86 0.32 -8.82 17.10
C LYS A 86 -0.74 -7.97 17.79
N ILE A 87 -1.75 -7.50 17.06
CA ILE A 87 -2.87 -6.75 17.64
C ILE A 87 -3.71 -7.66 18.54
N LYS A 88 -4.04 -8.88 18.10
CA LYS A 88 -4.77 -9.86 18.92
C LYS A 88 -3.98 -10.30 20.16
N GLY A 89 -2.65 -10.39 20.07
CA GLY A 89 -1.80 -10.69 21.22
C GLY A 89 -1.65 -9.53 22.22
N SER A 90 -2.00 -8.30 21.83
CA SER A 90 -2.03 -7.13 22.72
C SER A 90 -3.43 -6.79 23.24
N VAL A 91 -4.47 -7.29 22.58
CA VAL A 91 -5.86 -7.29 23.04
C VAL A 91 -6.12 -8.64 23.71
N SER A 92 -5.60 -8.83 24.92
CA SER A 92 -6.10 -9.87 25.83
C SER A 92 -7.55 -9.53 26.15
N TYR A 93 -8.49 -10.37 25.72
CA TYR A 93 -9.88 -10.30 26.17
C TYR A 93 -9.89 -10.76 27.64
N GLU A 94 -10.15 -9.83 28.56
CA GLU A 94 -10.78 -10.14 29.85
C GLU A 94 -12.19 -10.68 29.62
#